data_AF-A0AB34S7N9-F1
#
_entry.id   AF-A0AB34S7N9-F1
#
_cell.length_a   1.000
_cell.length_b   1.000
_cell.length_c   1.000
_cell.angle_alpha   90.00
_cell.angle_beta   90.00
_cell.angle_gamma   90.00
#
_symmetry.space_group_name_H-M   'P 1'
#
loop_
_entity.id
_entity.type
_entity.pdbx_description
1 polymer ?
#
loop_
_entity_poly.entity_id
_entity_poly.type
_entity_poly.pdbx_seq_one_letter_code
_entity_poly.pdbx_strand_id
1 'polypeptide(L)'
;MCIKREYFESLEVKEVFRSSETELSNIVYKYDDRSELFNRLIQKYNLSNNAKCFVSITHSGGNAYNIAIVLENDNKTIQIDKYISIMKG
;
A
#
# COMPACT_ATOMS: atom_id res chain seq x y z
N MET A 1 11.91 -4.75 -12.02
CA MET A 1 11.82 -3.40 -11.42
C MET A 1 11.19 -3.54 -10.06
N CYS A 2 11.95 -3.36 -8.97
CA CYS A 2 11.42 -3.39 -7.62
C CYS A 2 10.57 -2.13 -7.40
N ILE A 3 9.38 -2.27 -6.81
CA ILE A 3 8.69 -1.10 -6.27
C ILE A 3 9.59 -0.53 -5.20
N LYS A 4 10.02 0.70 -5.37
CA LYS A 4 10.87 1.35 -4.39
C LYS A 4 10.02 1.93 -3.27
N ARG A 5 10.50 1.81 -2.03
CA ARG A 5 9.84 2.40 -0.86
C ARG A 5 9.66 3.92 -0.99
N GLU A 6 10.52 4.58 -1.77
CA GLU A 6 10.48 6.04 -2.01
C GLU A 6 9.12 6.55 -2.52
N TYR A 7 8.35 5.71 -3.22
CA TYR A 7 6.99 6.06 -3.66
C TYR A 7 5.99 6.26 -2.51
N PHE A 8 6.28 5.75 -1.32
CA PHE A 8 5.41 5.79 -0.15
C PHE A 8 6.09 6.49 1.03
N GLU A 9 7.14 7.30 0.79
CA GLU A 9 7.89 7.97 1.86
C GLU A 9 7.05 8.89 2.75
N SER A 10 5.96 9.45 2.22
CA SER A 10 5.00 10.25 2.99
C SER A 10 4.14 9.43 3.96
N LEU A 11 4.08 8.11 3.78
CA LEU A 11 3.36 7.20 4.65
C LEU A 11 4.30 6.69 5.74
N GLU A 12 3.92 6.88 7.00
CA GLU A 12 4.65 6.32 8.13
C GLU A 12 4.51 4.80 8.16
N VAL A 13 5.62 4.07 8.30
CA VAL A 13 5.58 2.62 8.46
C VAL A 13 5.05 2.27 9.86
N LYS A 14 4.02 1.43 9.92
CA LYS A 14 3.48 0.89 11.18
C LYS A 14 4.26 -0.34 11.61
N GLU A 15 4.37 -1.32 10.71
CA GLU A 15 4.93 -2.64 10.99
C GLU A 15 5.73 -3.15 9.78
N VAL A 16 6.81 -3.88 10.07
CA VAL A 16 7.66 -4.53 9.08
C VAL A 16 7.81 -5.99 9.49
N PHE A 17 7.43 -6.91 8.61
CA PHE A 17 7.59 -8.35 8.85
C PHE A 17 8.68 -8.88 7.94
N ARG A 18 9.73 -9.45 8.53
CA ARG A 18 10.80 -10.10 7.77
C ARG A 18 10.49 -11.58 7.63
N SER A 19 10.51 -12.10 6.40
CA SER A 19 10.46 -13.54 6.17
C SER A 19 11.84 -14.16 6.39
N SER A 20 11.91 -15.43 6.80
CA SER A 20 13.16 -16.19 6.86
C SER A 20 13.68 -16.59 5.47
N GLU A 21 12.82 -16.52 4.45
CA GLU A 21 13.08 -17.06 3.11
C GLU A 21 13.60 -16.01 2.11
N THR A 22 13.34 -14.71 2.37
CA THR A 22 13.79 -13.63 1.49
C THR A 22 14.19 -12.40 2.29
N GLU A 23 15.11 -11.59 1.75
CA GLU A 23 15.46 -10.27 2.32
C GLU A 23 14.30 -9.25 2.26
N LEU A 24 13.19 -9.61 1.62
CA LEU A 24 12.08 -8.73 1.37
C LEU A 24 11.11 -8.79 2.55
N SER A 25 10.81 -7.61 3.08
CA SER A 25 9.91 -7.46 4.22
C SER A 25 8.51 -7.13 3.73
N ASN A 26 7.48 -7.71 4.35
CA ASN A 26 6.14 -7.15 4.26
C ASN A 26 6.14 -5.82 5.00
N ILE A 27 5.54 -4.80 4.40
CA ILE A 27 5.47 -3.45 4.96
C ILE A 27 4.01 -3.07 5.10
N VAL A 28 3.63 -2.72 6.31
CA VAL A 28 2.31 -2.16 6.62
C VAL A 28 2.51 -0.71 7.02
N TYR A 29 1.85 0.19 6.31
CA TYR A 29 1.86 1.61 6.64
C TYR A 29 0.79 1.93 7.67
N LYS A 30 0.99 3.01 8.42
CA LYS A 30 -0.06 3.58 9.26
C LYS A 30 -1.18 4.10 8.37
N TYR A 31 -2.38 4.12 8.93
CA TYR A 31 -3.48 4.84 8.31
C TYR A 31 -3.09 6.30 8.10
N ASP A 32 -3.35 6.80 6.90
CA ASP A 32 -3.04 8.14 6.47
C ASP A 32 -4.29 8.87 5.98
N ASP A 33 -4.38 10.14 6.31
CA ASP A 33 -5.48 11.05 5.97
C ASP A 33 -4.96 12.40 5.44
N ARG A 34 -3.67 12.48 5.10
CA ARG A 34 -3.03 13.75 4.74
C ARG A 34 -1.98 13.67 3.64
N SER A 35 -1.48 12.48 3.29
CA SER A 35 -0.46 12.35 2.24
C SER A 35 -0.96 12.80 0.87
N GLU A 36 -0.04 13.08 -0.04
CA GLU A 36 -0.37 13.36 -1.44
C GLU A 36 -1.10 12.17 -2.11
N LEU A 37 -0.72 10.94 -1.79
CA LEU A 37 -1.37 9.74 -2.30
C LEU A 37 -2.83 9.69 -1.84
N PHE A 38 -3.10 9.91 -0.56
CA PHE A 38 -4.45 9.98 -0.01
C PHE A 38 -5.28 11.05 -0.73
N ASN A 39 -4.77 12.28 -0.83
CA ASN A 39 -5.47 13.40 -1.47
C ASN A 39 -5.84 13.11 -2.94
N ARG A 40 -4.93 12.48 -3.70
CA ARG A 40 -5.20 12.07 -5.09
C ARG A 40 -6.30 11.00 -5.17
N LEU A 41 -6.29 10.04 -4.25
CA LEU A 41 -7.22 8.92 -4.26
C LEU A 41 -8.64 9.33 -3.81
N ILE A 42 -8.79 10.10 -2.75
CA ILE A 42 -10.11 10.56 -2.29
C ILE A 42 -10.80 11.43 -3.34
N GLN A 43 -10.04 12.27 -4.06
CA GLN A 43 -10.57 13.07 -5.17
C GLN A 43 -11.01 12.19 -6.33
N LYS A 44 -10.17 11.23 -6.74
CA LYS A 44 -10.47 10.31 -7.84
C LYS A 44 -11.74 9.49 -7.61
N TYR A 45 -11.96 9.06 -6.37
CA TYR A 45 -13.07 8.18 -6.04
C TYR A 45 -14.25 8.88 -5.33
N ASN A 46 -14.18 10.20 -5.21
CA ASN A 46 -15.19 11.04 -4.57
C ASN A 46 -15.58 10.54 -3.16
N LEU A 47 -14.58 10.27 -2.32
CA LEU A 47 -14.80 9.93 -0.90
C LEU A 47 -14.88 11.19 -0.02
N SER A 48 -15.68 11.14 1.04
CA SER A 48 -15.91 12.24 1.97
C SER A 48 -14.72 12.55 2.88
N ASN A 49 -14.78 13.74 3.50
CA ASN A 49 -13.90 14.12 4.61
C ASN A 49 -14.23 13.25 5.84
N ASN A 50 -13.21 12.55 6.36
CA ASN A 50 -13.20 11.44 7.35
C ASN A 50 -12.65 10.12 6.78
N ALA A 51 -12.42 10.06 5.47
CA ALA A 51 -11.77 8.91 4.87
C ALA A 51 -10.35 8.69 5.43
N LYS A 52 -9.95 7.43 5.54
CA LYS A 52 -8.57 7.03 5.83
C LYS A 52 -8.06 6.14 4.70
N CYS A 53 -6.75 6.17 4.47
CA CYS A 53 -6.05 5.31 3.53
C CYS A 53 -5.13 4.36 4.28
N PHE A 54 -5.24 3.07 3.98
CA PHE A 54 -4.32 2.03 4.43
C PHE A 54 -3.57 1.49 3.22
N VAL A 55 -2.26 1.32 3.37
CA VAL A 55 -1.41 0.71 2.34
C VAL A 55 -0.64 -0.44 2.95
N SER A 56 -0.60 -1.57 2.24
CA SER A 56 0.29 -2.68 2.55
C SER A 56 0.98 -3.22 1.31
N ILE A 57 2.22 -3.66 1.49
CA ILE A 57 3.01 -4.36 0.49
C ILE A 57 3.38 -5.69 1.11
N THR A 58 2.91 -6.78 0.52
CA THR A 58 3.16 -8.15 1.01
C THR A 58 3.87 -8.96 -0.07
N HIS A 59 4.92 -9.65 0.32
CA HIS A 59 5.60 -10.64 -0.51
C HIS A 59 4.68 -11.83 -0.72
N SER A 60 4.54 -12.26 -1.98
CA SER A 60 3.65 -13.36 -2.36
C SER A 60 4.39 -14.59 -2.88
N GLY A 61 5.72 -14.62 -2.73
CA GLY A 61 6.59 -15.71 -3.18
C GLY A 61 7.49 -15.32 -4.36
N GLY A 62 8.69 -15.90 -4.43
CA GLY A 62 9.66 -15.60 -5.50
C GLY A 62 9.94 -14.10 -5.64
N ASN A 63 9.73 -13.56 -6.83
CA ASN A 63 9.90 -12.14 -7.16
C ASN A 63 8.57 -11.35 -7.21
N ALA A 64 7.54 -11.82 -6.50
CA ALA A 64 6.21 -11.27 -6.57
C ALA A 64 5.75 -10.59 -5.27
N TYR A 65 4.89 -9.59 -5.44
CA TYR A 65 4.33 -8.78 -4.37
C TYR A 65 2.86 -8.48 -4.65
N ASN A 66 2.07 -8.46 -3.58
CA ASN A 66 0.76 -7.86 -3.55
C ASN A 66 0.84 -6.49 -2.91
N ILE A 67 0.16 -5.52 -3.52
CA ILE A 67 -0.08 -4.21 -2.95
C ILE A 67 -1.58 -4.12 -2.73
N ALA A 68 -1.98 -3.76 -1.51
CA ALA A 68 -3.35 -3.39 -1.21
C ALA A 68 -3.37 -1.93 -0.78
N ILE A 69 -4.25 -1.14 -1.41
CA ILE A 69 -4.61 0.21 -1.00
C ILE A 69 -6.09 0.20 -0.65
N VAL A 70 -6.42 0.51 0.60
CA VAL A 70 -7.80 0.56 1.09
C VAL A 70 -8.12 1.99 1.48
N LEU A 71 -9.16 2.56 0.86
CA LEU A 71 -9.75 3.84 1.23
C LEU A 71 -11.08 3.55 1.89
N GLU A 72 -11.27 4.00 3.11
CA GLU A 72 -12.51 3.74 3.85
C GLU A 72 -13.00 4.96 4.61
N ASN A 73 -14.32 5.12 4.65
CA ASN A 73 -15.04 6.01 5.56
C ASN A 73 -16.23 5.24 6.15
N ASP A 74 -17.05 5.90 6.96
CA ASP A 74 -18.19 5.29 7.65
C ASP A 74 -19.23 4.62 6.73
N ASN A 75 -19.24 4.95 5.44
CA ASN A 75 -20.30 4.52 4.49
C ASN A 75 -19.78 3.68 3.33
N LYS A 76 -18.48 3.72 3.04
CA LYS A 76 -17.89 3.18 1.81
C LYS A 76 -16.45 2.77 2.02
N THR A 77 -16.14 1.59 1.49
CA THR A 77 -14.78 1.08 1.36
C THR A 77 -14.46 0.86 -0.11
N ILE A 78 -13.29 1.30 -0.54
CA ILE A 78 -12.72 1.02 -1.85
C ILE A 78 -11.39 0.34 -1.64
N GLN A 79 -11.25 -0.87 -2.18
CA GLN A 79 -10.01 -1.61 -2.17
C GLN A 79 -9.44 -1.69 -3.59
N ILE A 80 -8.14 -1.42 -3.70
CA ILE A 80 -7.36 -1.52 -4.94
C ILE A 80 -6.24 -2.52 -4.67
N ASP A 81 -6.37 -3.68 -5.30
CA ASP A 81 -5.35 -4.72 -5.24
C ASP A 81 -4.51 -4.72 -6.51
N LYS A 82 -3.20 -4.85 -6.34
CA LYS A 82 -2.28 -5.04 -7.44
C LYS A 82 -1.30 -6.14 -7.14
N TYR A 83 -1.15 -7.05 -8.09
CA TYR A 83 -0.07 -8.02 -8.13
C TYR A 83 1.05 -7.50 -9.03
N ILE A 84 2.28 -7.52 -8.53
CA ILE A 84 3.48 -7.21 -9.30
C ILE A 84 4.43 -8.39 -9.22
N SER A 85 4.82 -8.93 -10.37
CA SER A 85 5.88 -9.95 -10.48
C SER A 85 7.02 -9.41 -11.33
N ILE A 86 8.24 -9.55 -10.82
CA ILE A 86 9.45 -9.20 -11.57
C ILE A 86 9.95 -10.47 -12.26
N MET A 87 9.61 -10.60 -13.55
CA MET A 87 10.18 -11.66 -14.39
C MET A 87 11.67 -11.41 -14.59
N LYS A 88 12.49 -12.46 -14.42
CA LYS A 88 13.89 -12.41 -14.88
C LYS A 88 13.86 -12.39 -16.40
N GLY A 89 14.52 -11.41 -17.01
CA GLY A 89 14.82 -11.40 -18.44
C GLY A 89 15.88 -12.44 -18.78
#